data_AF-A0A0R3ANP7-F1
#
_entry.id   AF-A0A0R3ANP7-F1
#
_cell.length_a   1.000
_cell.length_b   1.000
_cell.length_c   1.000
_cell.angle_alpha   90.00
_cell.angle_beta   90.00
_cell.angle_gamma   90.00
#
_symmetry.space_group_name_H-M   'P 1'
#
loop_
_entity.id
_entity.type
_entity.pdbx_description
1 polymer ?
#
loop_
_entity_poly.entity_id
_entity_poly.type
_entity_poly.pdbx_seq_one_letter_code
_entity_poly.pdbx_strand_id
1 'polypeptide(L)'
;MSTKSQPPTYKDLEQISEKTGIEAPVVNTPKSAETYSSPVKFSGQGIPGWWVYFVHKPIDGTSFGFALVDENGEWEFDCVFDPRVYKVFGIQTYNGVRSPWTDDIEFKVTA
;
A
#
# COMPACT_ATOMS: atom_id res chain seq x y z
N MET A 1 11.31 -21.01 -7.57
CA MET A 1 11.19 -19.54 -7.59
C MET A 1 9.71 -19.23 -7.45
N SER A 2 9.24 -18.96 -6.23
CA SER A 2 7.82 -18.72 -5.98
C SER A 2 7.49 -17.29 -6.39
N THR A 3 7.06 -17.11 -7.64
CA THR A 3 6.32 -15.91 -8.04
C THR A 3 5.09 -15.83 -7.16
N LYS A 4 5.01 -14.85 -6.25
CA LYS A 4 3.78 -14.57 -5.49
C LYS A 4 2.70 -14.16 -6.51
N SER A 5 1.97 -15.14 -7.01
CA SER A 5 0.95 -14.98 -8.06
C SER A 5 -0.31 -14.28 -7.58
N GLN A 6 -0.43 -14.03 -6.26
CA GLN A 6 -1.53 -13.30 -5.67
C GLN A 6 -0.98 -12.41 -4.53
N PRO A 7 -1.43 -11.15 -4.42
CA PRO A 7 -1.10 -10.32 -3.27
C PRO A 7 -1.63 -10.97 -1.98
N PRO A 8 -0.92 -10.79 -0.83
CA PRO A 8 -1.35 -11.33 0.45
C PRO A 8 -2.71 -10.75 0.86
N THR A 9 -3.48 -11.49 1.64
CA THR A 9 -4.72 -10.97 2.23
C THR A 9 -4.41 -9.98 3.36
N TYR A 10 -5.40 -9.17 3.76
CA TYR A 10 -5.27 -8.34 4.96
C TYR A 10 -4.91 -9.18 6.19
N LYS A 11 -5.53 -10.35 6.35
CA LYS A 11 -5.26 -11.25 7.49
C LYS A 11 -3.83 -11.78 7.47
N ASP A 12 -3.29 -12.05 6.28
CA ASP A 12 -1.88 -12.46 6.16
C ASP A 12 -0.96 -11.32 6.60
N LEU A 13 -1.22 -10.08 6.15
CA LEU A 13 -0.44 -8.90 6.53
C LEU A 13 -0.55 -8.60 8.04
N GLU A 14 -1.73 -8.77 8.63
CA GLU A 14 -2.02 -8.57 10.06
C GLU A 14 -1.32 -9.61 10.96
N GLN A 15 -0.97 -10.78 10.44
CA GLN A 15 -0.26 -11.81 11.21
C GLN A 15 1.27 -11.67 11.15
N ILE A 16 1.80 -10.83 10.27
CA ILE A 16 3.25 -10.58 10.18
C ILE A 16 3.75 -9.92 11.47
N SER A 17 4.91 -10.34 11.97
CA SER A 17 5.47 -9.76 13.19
C SER A 17 5.82 -8.29 12.96
N GLU A 18 5.17 -7.40 13.70
CA GLU A 18 5.56 -5.99 13.72
C GLU A 18 6.89 -5.80 14.42
N LYS A 19 7.79 -5.05 13.79
CA LYS A 19 9.13 -4.79 14.32
C LYS A 19 9.27 -3.34 14.73
N THR A 20 9.70 -3.12 15.97
CA THR A 20 9.96 -1.79 16.51
C THR A 20 11.15 -1.13 15.81
N GLY A 21 11.09 0.20 15.67
CA GLY A 21 12.12 1.00 14.98
C GLY A 21 12.03 0.97 13.46
N ILE A 22 10.94 0.42 12.89
CA ILE A 22 10.63 0.47 11.47
C ILE A 22 9.47 1.42 11.27
N GLU A 23 9.66 2.44 10.44
CA GLU A 23 8.61 3.40 10.13
C GLU A 23 7.64 2.82 9.08
N ALA A 24 6.41 3.33 9.05
CA ALA A 24 5.47 3.02 7.97
C ALA A 24 5.99 3.58 6.63
N PRO A 25 5.58 3.04 5.47
CA PRO A 25 5.97 3.62 4.19
C PRO A 25 5.37 5.02 4.05
N VAL A 26 6.15 5.96 3.54
CA VAL A 26 5.65 7.31 3.24
C VAL A 26 4.84 7.23 1.94
N VAL A 27 3.65 7.81 1.93
CA VAL A 27 2.80 7.87 0.73
C VAL A 27 2.76 9.30 0.20
N ASN A 28 3.31 9.50 -1.00
CA ASN A 28 3.32 10.79 -1.68
C ASN A 28 2.07 11.00 -2.53
N THR A 29 1.52 9.92 -3.09
CA THR A 29 0.27 9.92 -3.87
C THR A 29 -0.42 8.56 -3.67
N PRO A 30 -1.76 8.51 -3.52
CA PRO A 30 -2.69 9.64 -3.39
C PRO A 30 -2.55 10.37 -2.05
N LYS A 31 -2.93 11.65 -2.03
CA LYS A 31 -3.02 12.48 -0.82
C LYS A 31 -4.44 12.53 -0.30
N SER A 32 -4.57 12.69 1.00
CA SER A 32 -5.88 12.79 1.66
C SER A 32 -6.65 14.03 1.20
N ALA A 33 -7.96 13.90 1.04
CA ALA A 33 -8.91 14.89 0.53
C ALA A 33 -8.69 15.37 -0.92
N GLU A 34 -7.83 14.71 -1.70
CA GLU A 34 -7.63 15.02 -3.12
C GLU A 34 -8.54 14.19 -4.04
N THR A 35 -8.68 14.65 -5.30
CA THR A 35 -9.45 13.98 -6.35
C THR A 35 -8.54 13.57 -7.50
N TYR A 36 -8.72 12.35 -8.00
CA TYR A 36 -7.92 11.76 -9.07
C TYR A 36 -8.81 11.14 -10.16
N SER A 37 -8.30 11.10 -11.39
CA SER A 37 -8.86 10.30 -12.48
C SER A 37 -8.32 8.87 -12.40
N SER A 38 -9.11 7.88 -12.82
CA SER A 38 -8.65 6.49 -12.95
C SER A 38 -7.81 6.33 -14.24
N PRO A 39 -6.67 5.61 -14.23
CA PRO A 39 -6.03 4.95 -13.09
C PRO A 39 -5.36 5.95 -12.13
N VAL A 40 -5.39 5.62 -10.84
CA VAL A 40 -4.74 6.42 -9.80
C VAL A 40 -3.31 5.92 -9.62
N LYS A 41 -2.34 6.85 -9.73
CA LYS A 41 -0.95 6.58 -9.42
C LYS A 41 -0.74 6.53 -7.91
N PHE A 42 -0.14 5.45 -7.43
CA PHE A 42 0.33 5.32 -6.07
C PHE A 42 1.85 5.44 -6.07
N SER A 43 2.39 6.30 -5.21
CA SER A 43 3.83 6.47 -5.09
C SER A 43 4.23 6.93 -3.70
N GLY A 44 5.49 6.70 -3.35
CA GLY A 44 6.00 7.07 -2.04
C GLY A 44 7.42 6.63 -1.80
N GLN A 45 7.79 6.62 -0.52
CA GLN A 45 9.09 6.17 -0.06
C GLN A 45 8.96 5.01 0.93
N GLY A 46 9.97 4.16 1.00
CA GLY A 46 10.03 3.02 1.91
C GLY A 46 11.45 2.53 2.09
N ILE A 47 11.60 1.37 2.72
CA ILE A 47 12.90 0.75 2.92
C ILE A 47 13.28 -0.05 1.66
N PRO A 48 14.44 0.20 1.02
CA PRO A 48 14.87 -0.53 -0.16
C PRO A 48 14.78 -2.06 -0.01
N GLY A 49 14.21 -2.72 -1.02
CA GLY A 49 14.00 -4.18 -1.04
C GLY A 49 12.79 -4.67 -0.23
N TRP A 50 12.04 -3.78 0.42
CA TRP A 50 10.78 -4.13 1.09
C TRP A 50 9.61 -4.06 0.12
N TRP A 51 8.56 -4.83 0.40
CA TRP A 51 7.31 -4.76 -0.35
C TRP A 51 6.30 -3.88 0.38
N VAL A 52 5.77 -2.89 -0.33
CA VAL A 52 4.63 -2.08 0.10
C VAL A 52 3.34 -2.72 -0.37
N TYR A 53 2.35 -2.80 0.51
CA TYR A 53 1.01 -3.32 0.21
C TYR A 53 -0.06 -2.31 0.66
N PHE A 54 -1.16 -2.22 -0.10
CA PHE A 54 -2.29 -1.35 0.22
C PHE A 54 -3.60 -2.11 0.36
N VAL A 55 -4.40 -1.72 1.35
CA VAL A 55 -5.68 -2.35 1.70
C VAL A 55 -6.78 -1.29 1.73
N HIS A 56 -8.00 -1.68 1.36
CA HIS A 56 -9.18 -0.83 1.47
C HIS A 56 -9.70 -0.72 2.91
N LYS A 57 -10.40 0.38 3.18
CA LYS A 57 -11.23 0.58 4.37
C LYS A 57 -12.65 0.95 3.93
N PRO A 58 -13.69 0.22 4.36
CA PRO A 58 -13.67 -0.99 5.19
C PRO A 58 -12.92 -2.16 4.51
N ILE A 59 -12.39 -3.07 5.32
CA ILE A 59 -11.58 -4.20 4.85
C ILE A 59 -12.49 -5.18 4.11
N ASP A 60 -12.15 -5.44 2.83
CA ASP A 60 -12.88 -6.32 1.92
C ASP A 60 -12.17 -7.66 1.66
N GLY A 61 -10.99 -7.84 2.26
CA GLY A 61 -10.31 -9.13 2.39
C GLY A 61 -8.86 -9.10 1.90
N THR A 62 -8.59 -8.50 0.74
CA THR A 62 -7.28 -8.61 0.07
C THR A 62 -6.64 -7.25 -0.14
N SER A 63 -5.31 -7.17 -0.08
CA SER A 63 -4.62 -5.96 -0.54
C SER A 63 -4.81 -5.80 -2.05
N PHE A 64 -5.21 -4.61 -2.50
CA PHE A 64 -5.54 -4.34 -3.90
C PHE A 64 -4.32 -3.93 -4.74
N GLY A 65 -3.23 -3.50 -4.10
CA GLY A 65 -2.06 -2.98 -4.75
C GLY A 65 -0.79 -3.26 -3.97
N PHE A 66 0.32 -3.39 -4.69
CA PHE A 66 1.63 -3.63 -4.09
C PHE A 66 2.77 -3.15 -5.01
N ALA A 67 3.89 -2.76 -4.41
CA ALA A 67 5.10 -2.38 -5.12
C ALA A 67 6.34 -2.79 -4.32
N LEU A 68 7.42 -3.14 -5.03
CA LEU A 68 8.74 -3.31 -4.42
C LEU A 68 9.38 -1.93 -4.31
N VAL A 69 9.96 -1.63 -3.15
CA VAL A 69 10.78 -0.42 -2.97
C VAL A 69 12.12 -0.64 -3.66
N ASP A 70 12.47 0.26 -4.56
CA ASP A 70 13.72 0.24 -5.32
C ASP A 70 14.94 0.60 -4.45
N GLU A 71 16.13 0.61 -5.06
CA GLU A 71 17.38 0.93 -4.38
C GLU A 71 17.46 2.39 -3.90
N ASN A 72 16.68 3.30 -4.50
CA ASN A 72 16.59 4.70 -4.10
C ASN A 72 15.60 4.93 -2.96
N GLY A 73 14.90 3.88 -2.52
CA GLY A 73 13.86 3.97 -1.48
C GLY A 73 12.52 4.44 -2.04
N GLU A 74 12.32 4.39 -3.36
CA GLU A 74 11.10 4.80 -4.04
C GLU A 74 10.25 3.58 -4.42
N TRP A 75 8.94 3.74 -4.40
CA TRP A 75 8.00 2.74 -4.88
C TRP A 75 6.87 3.41 -5.64
N GLU A 76 6.36 2.72 -6.66
CA GLU A 76 5.20 3.17 -7.41
C GLU A 76 4.41 2.01 -8.02
N PHE A 77 3.11 2.21 -8.18
CA PHE A 77 2.23 1.35 -8.96
C PHE A 77 0.98 2.14 -9.39
N ASP A 78 0.33 1.70 -10.48
CA ASP A 78 -0.96 2.26 -10.90
C ASP A 78 -2.09 1.29 -10.54
N CYS A 79 -3.24 1.84 -10.13
CA CYS A 79 -4.41 1.03 -9.82
C CYS A 79 -5.68 1.64 -10.41
N VAL A 80 -6.49 0.78 -11.03
CA VAL A 80 -7.77 1.16 -11.62
C VAL A 80 -8.83 1.11 -10.54
N PHE A 81 -9.52 2.23 -10.37
CA PHE A 81 -10.63 2.38 -9.44
C PHE A 81 -11.91 2.81 -10.16
N ASP A 82 -13.05 2.36 -9.66
CA ASP A 82 -14.35 2.92 -10.04
C ASP A 82 -14.54 4.32 -9.43
N PRO A 83 -15.31 5.24 -10.06
CA PRO A 83 -15.58 6.56 -9.51
C PRO A 83 -16.35 6.51 -8.18
N ARG A 84 -15.64 6.71 -7.05
CA ARG A 84 -16.20 6.86 -5.70
C ARG A 84 -15.15 7.45 -4.74
N VAL A 85 -15.53 7.66 -3.48
CA VAL A 85 -14.58 7.96 -2.41
C VAL A 85 -13.98 6.65 -1.90
N TYR A 86 -12.65 6.63 -1.77
CA TYR A 86 -11.89 5.52 -1.20
C TYR A 86 -11.19 5.96 0.06
N LYS A 87 -11.07 5.01 0.99
CA LYS A 87 -10.21 5.12 2.15
C LYS A 87 -9.28 3.91 2.14
N VAL A 88 -7.98 4.15 2.20
CA VAL A 88 -6.96 3.11 2.09
C VAL A 88 -5.86 3.33 3.11
N PHE A 89 -5.10 2.28 3.41
CA PHE A 89 -3.94 2.36 4.27
C PHE A 89 -2.90 1.35 3.79
N GLY A 90 -1.63 1.64 4.06
CA GLY A 90 -0.47 0.92 3.53
C GLY A 90 0.40 0.31 4.62
N ILE A 91 1.27 -0.60 4.21
CA ILE A 91 2.24 -1.28 5.08
C ILE A 91 3.46 -1.66 4.26
N GLN A 92 4.64 -1.73 4.89
CA GLN A 92 5.82 -2.34 4.27
C GLN A 92 6.28 -3.59 5.02
N THR A 93 6.69 -4.61 4.26
CA THR A 93 7.09 -5.91 4.82
C THR A 93 8.33 -6.46 4.13
N TYR A 94 9.16 -7.17 4.89
CA TYR A 94 10.28 -7.93 4.38
C TYR A 94 10.60 -9.09 5.30
N ASN A 95 10.88 -10.27 4.74
CA ASN A 95 11.40 -11.43 5.45
C ASN A 95 10.66 -11.79 6.76
N GLY A 96 9.32 -11.76 6.75
CA GLY A 96 8.48 -12.13 7.89
C GLY A 96 8.33 -11.05 8.97
N VAL A 97 8.82 -9.84 8.73
CA VAL A 97 8.57 -8.67 9.59
C VAL A 97 7.85 -7.56 8.81
N ARG A 98 7.13 -6.72 9.56
CA ARG A 98 6.41 -5.55 9.02
C ARG A 98 6.71 -4.26 9.79
N SER A 99 6.47 -3.14 9.13
CA SER A 99 6.25 -1.83 9.76
C SER A 99 4.88 -1.76 10.43
N PRO A 100 4.59 -0.71 11.21
CA PRO A 100 3.23 -0.26 11.45
C PRO A 100 2.50 0.07 10.14
N TRP A 101 1.17 0.14 10.20
CA TRP A 101 0.34 0.65 9.10
C TRP A 101 0.52 2.18 8.96
N THR A 102 0.32 2.70 7.75
CA THR A 102 0.18 4.15 7.53
C THR A 102 -1.12 4.66 8.18
N ASP A 103 -1.22 5.98 8.33
CA ASP A 103 -2.52 6.62 8.53
C ASP A 103 -3.49 6.31 7.37
N ASP A 104 -4.78 6.46 7.64
CA ASP A 104 -5.80 6.33 6.61
C ASP A 104 -5.68 7.48 5.59
N ILE A 105 -5.66 7.12 4.32
CA ILE A 105 -5.64 8.05 3.19
C ILE A 105 -7.01 8.01 2.53
N GLU A 106 -7.74 9.11 2.58
CA GLU A 106 -9.07 9.24 1.99
C GLU A 106 -9.02 10.12 0.75
N PHE A 107 -9.42 9.61 -0.40
CA PHE A 107 -9.37 10.34 -1.68
C PHE A 107 -10.58 10.00 -2.55
N LYS A 108 -10.90 10.89 -3.50
CA LYS A 108 -12.01 10.70 -4.43
C LYS A 108 -11.49 10.31 -5.82
N VAL A 109 -12.15 9.35 -6.45
CA VAL A 109 -11.93 9.00 -7.85
C VAL A 109 -13.12 9.49 -8.68
N THR A 110 -12.83 10.11 -9.82
CA THR A 110 -13.82 10.55 -10.81
C THR A 110 -13.64 9.82 -12.13
N ALA A 111 -14.71 9.78 -12.92
CA ALA A 111 -14.71 9.28 -14.29
C ALA A 111 -13.87 10.16 -15.22
#